data_AF-A0A016UV39-F1
#
_entry.id   AF-A0A016UV39-F1
#
_cell.length_a   1.000
_cell.length_b   1.000
_cell.length_c   1.000
_cell.angle_alpha   90.00
_cell.angle_beta   90.00
_cell.angle_gamma   90.00
#
_symmetry.space_group_name_H-M   'P 1'
#
loop_
_entity.id
_entity.type
_entity.pdbx_description
1 polymer ?
#
loop_
_entity_poly.entity_id
_entity_poly.type
_entity_poly.pdbx_seq_one_letter_code
_entity_poly.pdbx_strand_id
1 'polypeptide(L)'
;MESLIRYGWDAEKIPGYECRDTPEENGRKDHVIGICFIVYGIVTEFIYTIDMIVMVRKQHRRLSCYKIMIVLGVYDMAAIFINSLLTGYLWLNGINYCANPTSVYIFGSVAVALWCGACLNCFVLVINRLLDVSNKAWMYMVSGQNTRNFCEFGELQGGA
;
A
#
# COMPACT_ATOMS: atom_id res chain seq x y z
N MET A 1 21.32 -4.48 -3.38
CA MET A 1 20.85 -5.50 -4.35
C MET A 1 21.98 -6.11 -5.17
N GLU A 2 22.98 -5.33 -5.59
CA GLU A 2 24.19 -5.82 -6.30
C GLU A 2 24.85 -7.04 -5.61
N SER A 3 25.03 -6.98 -4.28
CA SER A 3 25.63 -8.07 -3.52
C SER A 3 24.79 -9.35 -3.57
N LEU A 4 23.46 -9.27 -3.55
CA LEU A 4 22.55 -10.44 -3.60
C LEU A 4 22.56 -11.15 -4.96
N ILE A 5 22.66 -10.39 -6.04
CA ILE A 5 22.77 -10.93 -7.40
C ILE A 5 24.14 -11.61 -7.57
N ARG A 6 25.20 -11.01 -7.02
CA ARG A 6 26.57 -11.56 -7.09
C ARG A 6 26.74 -12.87 -6.33
N TYR A 7 25.97 -13.09 -5.28
CA TYR A 7 25.97 -14.32 -4.48
C TYR A 7 24.85 -15.31 -4.83
N GLY A 8 24.11 -15.08 -5.92
CA GLY A 8 23.19 -16.07 -6.49
C GLY A 8 21.89 -16.27 -5.69
N TRP A 9 21.28 -15.18 -5.18
CA TRP A 9 20.05 -15.20 -4.37
C TRP A 9 20.18 -15.92 -3.00
N ASP A 10 21.37 -16.37 -2.62
CA ASP A 10 21.66 -16.82 -1.27
C ASP A 10 21.96 -15.62 -0.38
N ALA A 11 20.97 -15.25 0.45
CA ALA A 11 21.12 -14.17 1.43
C ALA A 11 22.15 -14.51 2.52
N GLU A 12 22.45 -15.79 2.74
CA GLU A 12 23.37 -16.28 3.77
C GLU A 12 24.85 -16.15 3.37
N LYS A 13 25.18 -16.14 2.08
CA LYS A 13 26.57 -15.97 1.59
C LYS A 13 27.10 -14.54 1.67
N ILE A 14 26.29 -13.60 2.16
CA ILE A 14 26.66 -12.19 2.22
C ILE A 14 27.50 -11.96 3.48
N PRO A 15 28.73 -11.45 3.36
CA PRO A 15 29.58 -11.22 4.52
C PRO A 15 28.92 -10.22 5.48
N GLY A 16 28.77 -10.61 6.74
CA GLY A 16 28.07 -9.82 7.79
C GLY A 16 26.63 -10.26 8.09
N TYR A 17 26.07 -11.20 7.32
CA TYR A 17 24.75 -11.81 7.56
C TYR A 17 24.83 -13.29 7.97
N GLU A 18 26.04 -13.79 8.29
CA GLU A 18 26.25 -15.17 8.72
C GLU A 18 25.71 -15.40 10.13
N CYS A 19 24.86 -16.41 10.29
CA CYS A 19 24.28 -16.80 11.57
C CYS A 19 25.11 -17.86 12.31
N ARG A 20 26.40 -17.60 12.52
CA ARG A 20 27.35 -18.56 13.12
C ARG A 20 27.16 -18.78 14.63
N ASP A 21 26.74 -17.74 15.35
CA ASP A 21 26.71 -17.75 16.83
C ASP A 21 25.29 -17.79 17.43
N THR A 22 24.26 -17.85 16.59
CA THR A 22 22.86 -17.90 17.05
C THR A 22 22.35 -19.32 16.83
N PRO A 23 21.91 -20.06 17.88
CA PRO A 23 21.24 -21.33 17.64
C PRO A 23 20.03 -21.08 16.74
N GLU A 24 19.77 -21.97 15.77
CA GLU A 24 18.50 -22.08 15.02
C GLU A 24 17.30 -22.43 15.94
N GLU A 25 17.33 -22.03 17.21
CA GLU A 25 16.15 -22.06 18.03
C GLU A 25 15.19 -20.98 17.55
N ASN A 26 14.00 -21.40 17.11
CA ASN A 26 12.91 -20.50 16.79
C ASN A 26 12.77 -19.49 17.94
N GLY A 27 12.78 -18.19 17.62
CA GLY A 27 12.61 -17.13 18.60
C GLY A 27 11.33 -17.33 19.42
N ARG A 28 11.27 -16.75 20.62
CA ARG A 28 10.16 -16.96 21.58
C ARG A 28 8.80 -16.90 20.86
N LYS A 29 8.17 -18.07 20.76
CA LYS A 29 6.94 -18.31 20.00
C LYS A 29 5.74 -17.76 20.76
N ASP A 30 5.51 -16.47 20.62
CA ASP A 30 4.36 -15.82 21.24
C ASP A 30 3.13 -15.95 20.32
N HIS A 31 2.57 -17.16 20.27
CA HIS A 31 1.41 -17.51 19.43
C HIS A 31 0.22 -16.57 19.63
N VAL A 32 0.03 -16.07 20.85
CA VAL A 32 -1.06 -15.14 21.19
C VAL A 32 -0.98 -13.88 20.34
N ILE A 33 0.19 -13.27 20.25
CA ILE A 33 0.37 -12.02 19.53
C ILE A 33 0.29 -12.26 18.01
N GLY A 34 0.86 -13.37 17.52
CA GLY A 34 0.71 -13.77 16.12
C GLY A 34 -0.75 -13.95 15.69
N ILE A 35 -1.57 -14.62 16.52
CA ILE A 35 -3.00 -14.80 16.27
C ILE A 35 -3.73 -13.46 16.32
N CYS A 36 -3.44 -12.59 17.30
CA CYS A 36 -4.04 -11.26 17.38
C CYS A 36 -3.77 -10.43 16.12
N PHE A 37 -2.54 -10.46 15.59
CA PHE A 37 -2.20 -9.74 14.35
C PHE A 37 -2.92 -10.31 13.13
N ILE A 38 -3.04 -11.64 13.01
CA ILE A 38 -3.79 -12.27 11.91
C ILE A 38 -5.27 -11.88 11.97
N VAL A 39 -5.90 -11.95 13.15
CA VAL A 39 -7.31 -11.56 13.31
C VAL A 39 -7.51 -10.08 12.99
N TYR A 40 -6.62 -9.20 13.47
CA TYR A 40 -6.66 -7.77 13.16
C TYR A 40 -6.52 -7.50 11.66
N GLY A 41 -5.59 -8.19 10.99
CA GLY A 41 -5.39 -8.06 9.54
C GLY A 41 -6.62 -8.49 8.76
N ILE A 42 -7.21 -9.64 9.10
CA ILE A 42 -8.45 -10.13 8.47
C ILE A 42 -9.58 -9.11 8.62
N VAL A 43 -9.81 -8.58 9.83
CA VAL A 43 -10.85 -7.58 10.07
C VAL A 43 -10.62 -6.32 9.24
N THR A 44 -9.38 -5.84 9.18
CA THR A 44 -9.02 -4.64 8.41
C THR A 44 -9.22 -4.86 6.91
N GLU A 45 -8.86 -6.04 6.40
CA GLU A 45 -9.01 -6.39 4.99
C GLU A 45 -10.49 -6.51 4.57
N PHE A 46 -11.35 -7.02 5.47
CA PHE A 46 -12.80 -7.00 5.24
C PHE A 46 -13.36 -5.57 5.14
N ILE A 47 -12.95 -4.67 6.04
CA ILE A 47 -13.38 -3.27 6.02
C ILE A 47 -12.94 -2.60 4.71
N TYR A 48 -11.67 -2.75 4.32
CA TYR A 48 -11.14 -2.18 3.07
C TYR A 48 -11.85 -2.74 1.82
N THR A 49 -12.22 -4.01 1.84
CA THR A 49 -12.98 -4.63 0.73
C THR A 49 -14.37 -4.00 0.60
N ILE A 50 -15.05 -3.75 1.72
CA ILE A 50 -16.35 -3.05 1.75
C ILE A 50 -16.19 -1.63 1.21
N ASP A 51 -15.17 -0.91 1.65
CA ASP A 51 -14.88 0.46 1.19
C ASP A 51 -14.64 0.51 -0.32
N MET A 52 -13.91 -0.46 -0.87
CA MET A 52 -13.69 -0.59 -2.31
C MET A 52 -14.99 -0.87 -3.07
N ILE A 53 -15.86 -1.75 -2.57
CA ILE A 53 -17.16 -2.02 -3.20
C ILE A 53 -18.03 -0.76 -3.22
N VAL A 54 -18.06 -0.01 -2.10
CA VAL A 54 -18.80 1.25 -2.00
C VAL A 54 -18.22 2.30 -2.95
N MET A 55 -16.89 2.40 -3.03
CA MET A 55 -16.24 3.28 -3.98
C MET A 55 -16.67 2.93 -5.39
N VAL A 56 -16.56 1.66 -5.82
CA VAL A 56 -16.90 1.15 -7.17
C VAL A 56 -18.34 1.52 -7.60
N ARG A 57 -19.28 1.61 -6.65
CA ARG A 57 -20.68 1.98 -6.92
C ARG A 57 -20.91 3.46 -7.22
N LYS A 58 -19.98 4.36 -6.91
CA LYS A 58 -20.19 5.81 -7.10
C LYS A 58 -20.25 6.14 -8.60
N GLN A 59 -21.46 6.42 -9.08
CA GLN A 59 -21.92 6.38 -10.47
C GLN A 59 -21.32 7.47 -11.40
N HIS A 60 -20.37 8.28 -10.93
CA HIS A 60 -19.65 9.26 -11.75
C HIS A 60 -18.21 8.81 -12.06
N ARG A 61 -18.06 7.77 -12.90
CA ARG A 61 -16.76 7.27 -13.45
C ARG A 61 -16.03 8.24 -14.39
N ARG A 62 -16.46 9.52 -14.48
CA ARG A 62 -15.99 10.49 -15.49
C ARG A 62 -14.78 11.34 -15.07
N LEU A 63 -14.40 11.33 -13.79
CA LEU A 63 -13.29 12.15 -13.27
C LEU A 63 -12.02 11.31 -13.03
N SER A 64 -10.85 11.83 -13.43
CA SER A 64 -9.54 11.17 -13.29
C SER A 64 -9.17 10.82 -11.84
N CYS A 65 -9.67 11.59 -10.87
CA CYS A 65 -9.42 11.38 -9.44
C CYS A 65 -9.93 10.02 -8.94
N TYR A 66 -11.09 9.57 -9.42
CA TYR A 66 -11.71 8.34 -8.95
C TYR A 66 -10.95 7.07 -9.40
N LYS A 67 -10.35 7.09 -10.59
CA LYS A 67 -9.47 6.00 -11.04
C LYS A 67 -8.25 5.85 -10.13
N ILE A 68 -7.68 6.96 -9.67
CA ILE A 68 -6.49 6.97 -8.80
C ILE A 68 -6.85 6.49 -7.39
N MET A 69 -8.03 6.87 -6.87
CA MET A 69 -8.49 6.36 -5.57
C MET A 69 -8.69 4.83 -5.57
N ILE A 70 -9.19 4.25 -6.66
CA ILE A 70 -9.27 2.79 -6.81
C ILE A 70 -7.87 2.15 -6.81
N VAL A 71 -6.92 2.72 -7.57
CA VAL A 71 -5.54 2.20 -7.61
C VAL A 71 -4.88 2.27 -6.23
N LEU A 72 -5.09 3.36 -5.49
CA LEU A 72 -4.60 3.51 -4.13
C LEU A 72 -5.19 2.43 -3.20
N GLY A 73 -6.51 2.20 -3.27
CA GLY A 73 -7.16 1.16 -2.49
C GLY A 73 -6.64 -0.26 -2.79
N VAL A 74 -6.30 -0.56 -4.05
CA VAL A 74 -5.66 -1.84 -4.41
C VAL A 74 -4.25 -1.96 -3.81
N TYR A 75 -3.47 -0.88 -3.81
CA TYR A 75 -2.15 -0.85 -3.18
C TYR A 75 -2.23 -1.08 -1.66
N ASP A 76 -3.21 -0.45 -0.99
CA ASP A 76 -3.44 -0.63 0.44
C ASP A 76 -3.86 -2.07 0.77
N MET A 77 -4.76 -2.67 -0.01
CA MET A 77 -5.14 -4.08 0.19
C MET A 77 -3.94 -5.03 0.03
N ALA A 78 -3.14 -4.83 -1.01
CA ALA A 78 -1.93 -5.63 -1.22
C ALA A 78 -0.90 -5.43 -0.09
N ALA A 79 -0.74 -4.20 0.39
CA ALA A 79 0.16 -3.90 1.51
C ALA A 79 -0.31 -4.55 2.81
N ILE A 80 -1.61 -4.48 3.13
CA ILE A 80 -2.16 -5.09 4.34
C ILE A 80 -2.06 -6.61 4.27
N PHE A 81 -2.38 -7.22 3.13
CA PHE A 81 -2.27 -8.67 2.95
C PHE A 81 -0.84 -9.16 3.20
N ILE A 82 0.15 -8.48 2.63
CA ILE A 82 1.56 -8.87 2.79
C ILE A 82 2.06 -8.56 4.19
N ASN A 83 1.73 -7.40 4.78
CA ASN A 83 2.14 -7.09 6.15
C ASN A 83 1.51 -8.06 7.16
N SER A 84 0.21 -8.37 7.02
CA SER A 84 -0.50 -9.27 7.94
C SER A 84 -0.01 -10.71 7.80
N LEU A 85 0.19 -11.21 6.58
CA LEU A 85 0.75 -12.55 6.36
C LEU A 85 2.19 -12.63 6.83
N LEU A 86 3.02 -11.63 6.55
CA LEU A 86 4.41 -11.60 6.96
C LEU A 86 4.51 -11.59 8.49
N THR A 87 3.85 -10.63 9.15
CA THR A 87 3.87 -10.52 10.62
C THR A 87 3.28 -11.77 11.28
N GLY A 88 2.15 -12.30 10.79
CA GLY A 88 1.56 -13.52 11.32
C GLY A 88 2.47 -14.75 11.14
N TYR A 89 3.09 -14.90 9.97
CA TYR A 89 3.98 -16.01 9.66
C TYR A 89 5.28 -15.98 10.47
N LEU A 90 5.89 -14.81 10.63
CA LEU A 90 7.10 -14.65 11.47
C LEU A 90 6.80 -15.02 12.94
N TRP A 91 5.66 -14.56 13.48
CA TRP A 91 5.29 -14.80 14.87
C TRP A 91 4.86 -16.23 15.17
N LEU A 92 4.11 -16.89 14.26
CA LEU A 92 3.67 -18.28 14.46
C LEU A 92 4.83 -19.27 14.39
N ASN A 93 5.70 -19.12 13.40
CA ASN A 93 6.81 -20.05 13.24
C ASN A 93 8.02 -19.66 14.10
N GLY A 94 8.05 -18.45 14.68
CA GLY A 94 9.22 -17.91 15.36
C GLY A 94 10.42 -17.83 14.40
N ILE A 95 10.14 -17.60 13.11
CA ILE A 95 11.17 -17.60 12.06
C ILE A 95 12.00 -16.35 12.24
N ASN A 96 13.26 -16.56 12.60
CA ASN A 96 14.26 -15.52 12.61
C ASN A 96 14.94 -15.46 11.24
N TYR A 97 15.65 -14.36 10.98
CA TYR A 97 16.40 -14.17 9.73
C TYR A 97 17.35 -15.35 9.43
N CYS A 98 17.84 -16.03 10.49
CA CYS A 98 18.75 -17.16 10.38
C CYS A 98 18.13 -18.48 9.91
N ALA A 99 16.82 -18.69 10.08
CA ALA A 99 16.19 -19.96 9.73
C ALA A 99 15.83 -20.05 8.23
N ASN A 100 15.41 -18.94 7.61
CA ASN A 100 15.09 -18.89 6.18
C ASN A 100 15.30 -17.46 5.62
N PRO A 101 16.57 -17.02 5.47
CA PRO A 101 16.90 -15.62 5.14
C PRO A 101 16.35 -15.16 3.79
N THR A 102 16.33 -16.06 2.79
CA THR A 102 15.85 -15.74 1.44
C THR A 102 14.37 -15.39 1.42
N SER A 103 13.55 -16.14 2.18
CA SER A 103 12.10 -15.90 2.24
C SER A 103 11.79 -14.55 2.90
N VAL A 104 12.39 -14.28 4.06
CA VAL A 104 12.21 -13.03 4.82
C VAL A 104 12.66 -11.83 4.00
N TYR A 105 13.78 -11.95 3.27
CA TYR A 105 14.28 -10.90 2.39
C TYR A 105 13.31 -10.59 1.24
N ILE A 106 12.78 -11.61 0.56
CA ILE A 106 11.83 -11.42 -0.55
C ILE A 106 10.57 -10.72 -0.04
N PHE A 107 9.93 -11.23 1.02
CA PHE A 107 8.71 -10.62 1.54
C PHE A 107 8.94 -9.20 2.08
N GLY A 108 10.07 -8.96 2.75
CA GLY A 108 10.46 -7.62 3.20
C GLY A 108 10.64 -6.64 2.04
N SER A 109 11.26 -7.08 0.94
CA SER A 109 11.43 -6.24 -0.25
C SER A 109 10.09 -5.87 -0.91
N VAL A 110 9.15 -6.80 -0.97
CA VAL A 110 7.80 -6.56 -1.52
C VAL A 110 7.01 -5.61 -0.61
N ALA A 111 7.09 -5.77 0.71
CA ALA A 111 6.43 -4.88 1.67
C ALA A 111 6.92 -3.42 1.50
N VAL A 112 8.23 -3.21 1.40
CA VAL A 112 8.81 -1.88 1.15
C VAL A 112 8.41 -1.33 -0.22
N ALA A 113 8.40 -2.16 -1.26
CA ALA A 113 7.97 -1.75 -2.59
C ALA A 113 6.51 -1.27 -2.61
N LEU A 114 5.62 -1.99 -1.92
CA LEU A 114 4.21 -1.59 -1.79
C LEU A 114 4.05 -0.30 -0.99
N TRP A 115 4.82 -0.11 0.08
CA TRP A 115 4.79 1.14 0.85
C TRP A 115 5.27 2.33 0.00
N CYS A 116 6.40 2.19 -0.69
CA CYS A 116 6.88 3.20 -1.63
C CYS A 116 5.84 3.49 -2.74
N GLY A 117 5.19 2.45 -3.25
CA GLY A 117 4.11 2.57 -4.23
C GLY A 117 2.90 3.34 -3.69
N ALA A 118 2.47 3.08 -2.45
CA ALA A 118 1.39 3.83 -1.80
C ALA A 118 1.75 5.32 -1.67
N CYS A 119 2.97 5.64 -1.22
CA CYS A 119 3.45 7.02 -1.14
C CYS A 119 3.42 7.73 -2.51
N LEU A 120 3.87 7.07 -3.57
CA LEU A 120 3.84 7.63 -4.93
C LEU A 120 2.41 7.88 -5.41
N ASN A 121 1.47 6.96 -5.13
CA ASN A 121 0.06 7.15 -5.47
C ASN A 121 -0.55 8.36 -4.73
N CYS A 122 -0.18 8.61 -3.48
CA CYS A 122 -0.57 9.81 -2.76
C CYS A 122 -0.08 11.08 -3.44
N PHE A 123 1.19 11.12 -3.87
CA PHE A 123 1.73 12.25 -4.63
C PHE A 123 0.99 12.48 -5.95
N VAL A 124 0.71 11.40 -6.69
CA VAL A 124 -0.06 11.47 -7.94
C VAL A 124 -1.45 12.03 -7.68
N LEU A 125 -2.12 11.65 -6.59
CA LEU A 125 -3.44 12.18 -6.22
C LEU A 125 -3.39 13.69 -5.94
N VAL A 126 -2.36 14.16 -5.22
CA VAL A 126 -2.16 15.60 -4.95
C VAL A 126 -1.94 16.37 -6.24
N ILE A 127 -1.08 15.89 -7.14
CA ILE A 127 -0.82 16.53 -8.44
C ILE A 127 -2.10 16.61 -9.28
N ASN A 128 -2.88 15.53 -9.32
CA ASN A 128 -4.16 15.52 -10.04
C ASN A 128 -5.14 16.55 -9.48
N ARG A 129 -5.15 16.79 -8.17
CA ARG A 129 -5.98 17.82 -7.55
C ARG A 129 -5.48 19.23 -7.85
N LEU A 130 -4.15 19.44 -7.87
CA LEU A 130 -3.55 20.72 -8.24
C LEU A 130 -3.82 21.07 -9.71
N LEU A 131 -3.78 20.10 -10.63
CA LEU A 131 -4.11 20.30 -12.04
C LEU A 131 -5.59 20.63 -12.24
N ASP A 132 -6.51 19.98 -11.51
CA ASP A 132 -7.94 20.29 -11.60
C ASP A 132 -8.25 21.71 -11.10
N VAL A 133 -7.62 22.15 -10.01
CA VAL A 133 -7.73 23.52 -9.50
C VAL A 133 -7.09 24.54 -10.45
N SER A 134 -5.90 24.24 -10.98
CA SER A 134 -5.19 25.13 -11.88
C SER A 134 -5.96 25.33 -13.18
N ASN A 135 -6.52 24.27 -13.76
CA ASN A 135 -7.33 24.36 -14.96
C ASN A 135 -8.58 25.23 -14.75
N LYS A 136 -9.22 25.13 -13.58
CA LYS A 136 -10.33 26.03 -13.21
C LYS A 136 -9.86 27.47 -13.07
N ALA A 137 -8.74 27.74 -12.40
CA ALA A 137 -8.18 29.07 -12.24
C ALA A 137 -7.80 29.73 -13.59
N TRP A 138 -7.19 28.96 -14.51
CA TRP A 138 -6.91 29.39 -15.87
C TRP A 138 -8.19 29.71 -16.65
N MET A 139 -9.24 28.90 -16.50
CA MET A 139 -10.55 29.15 -17.12
C MET A 139 -11.21 30.43 -16.58
N TYR A 140 -11.13 30.70 -15.28
CA TYR A 140 -11.63 31.94 -14.68
C TYR A 140 -10.84 33.19 -15.09
N MET A 141 -9.53 33.08 -15.33
CA MET A 141 -8.71 34.22 -15.80
C MET A 141 -8.89 34.52 -17.29
N VAL A 142 -9.17 33.49 -18.11
CA VAL A 142 -9.43 33.66 -19.55
C VAL A 142 -10.86 34.16 -19.83
N SER A 143 -11.84 33.74 -19.04
CA SER A 143 -13.23 34.23 -19.13
C SER A 143 -13.44 35.40 -18.16
N GLY A 144 -12.90 36.56 -18.51
CA GLY A 144 -13.30 37.82 -17.90
C GLY A 144 -14.81 38.02 -18.04
N GLN A 145 -15.50 38.16 -16.90
CA GLN A 145 -16.94 38.46 -16.70
C GLN A 145 -17.93 37.27 -16.64
N ASN A 146 -18.41 37.01 -15.42
CA ASN A 146 -19.72 36.49 -15.04
C ASN A 146 -20.16 35.12 -15.58
N THR A 147 -20.01 34.05 -14.78
CA THR A 147 -21.14 33.12 -14.55
C THR A 147 -20.97 32.30 -13.27
N ARG A 148 -21.84 32.57 -12.30
CA ARG A 148 -22.05 31.82 -11.05
C ARG A 148 -22.55 30.37 -11.26
N ASN A 149 -22.53 29.84 -12.49
CA ASN A 149 -23.16 28.57 -12.85
C ASN A 149 -22.19 27.38 -12.85
N PHE A 150 -20.88 27.59 -12.65
CA PHE A 150 -19.90 26.49 -12.62
C PHE A 150 -19.74 25.85 -11.24
N CYS A 151 -20.19 26.53 -10.17
CA CYS A 151 -20.23 25.94 -8.83
C CYS A 151 -21.35 24.90 -8.71
N GLU A 152 -22.51 25.11 -9.36
CA GLU A 152 -23.59 24.12 -9.43
C GLU A 152 -23.23 22.88 -10.26
N PHE A 153 -22.37 23.00 -11.28
CA PHE A 153 -21.92 21.82 -12.04
C PHE A 153 -20.92 20.94 -11.24
N GLY A 154 -20.30 21.50 -10.19
CA GLY A 154 -19.50 20.75 -9.23
C GLY A 154 -20.33 20.00 -8.19
N GLU A 155 -21.49 20.54 -7.80
CA GLU A 155 -22.43 19.90 -6.87
C GLU A 155 -23.26 18.79 -7.54
N LEU A 156 -23.64 18.94 -8.82
CA LEU A 156 -24.42 17.93 -9.56
C LEU A 156 -23.63 16.65 -9.95
N GLN A 157 -22.30 16.61 -9.79
CA GLN A 157 -21.51 15.38 -9.88
C GLN A 157 -21.18 14.77 -8.51
N GLY A 158 -21.55 15.45 -7.42
CA GLY A 158 -21.42 14.99 -6.03
C GLY A 158 -22.73 14.50 -5.40
N GLY A 159 -23.88 14.79 -6.02
CA GLY A 159 -25.21 14.37 -5.55
C GLY A 159 -26.10 13.88 -6.68
N ALA A 160 -25.97 12.60 -7.03
CA ALA A 160 -27.01 11.78 -7.64
C ALA A 160 -26.70 10.30 -7.33
#